data_AF-A0A5N8HEI5-F1
#
_entry.id   AF-A0A5N8HEI5-F1
#
_cell.length_a   1.000
_cell.length_b   1.000
_cell.length_c   1.000
_cell.angle_alpha   90.00
_cell.angle_beta   90.00
_cell.angle_gamma   90.00
#
_symmetry.space_group_name_H-M   'P 1'
#
loop_
_entity.id
_entity.type
_entity.pdbx_description
1 polymer ?
#
loop_
_entity_poly.entity_id
_entity_poly.type
_entity_poly.pdbx_seq_one_letter_code
_entity_poly.pdbx_strand_id
1 'polypeptide(L)'
;TVLYLQDCAQQAGQESRFIYIEDLGLGVGGVLTDLDDNVIQRAFKLYPLEWMMRDDNGPLLCKRREQWVEPLWKSILSNKGLMPLLWRFFPGHPNLLASWFEGEKSQIAAGESYVRKPIYSREGGNVTIFDGQNNVVDHADGDYADEPMIYQAFQPLPRFGDSYTLIGSWIVDDEACGMGIREDNTLITKDTSRFVPHYIAG
;
A
#
# COMPACT_ATOMS: atom_id res chain seq x y z
N THR A 1 -0.85 -13.01 -8.31
CA THR A 1 -0.91 -12.92 -6.83
C THR A 1 -2.00 -13.80 -6.22
N VAL A 2 -3.28 -13.60 -6.53
CA VAL A 2 -4.38 -14.38 -5.89
C VAL A 2 -4.22 -15.90 -6.05
N LEU A 3 -3.94 -16.37 -7.27
CA LEU A 3 -3.73 -17.81 -7.52
C LEU A 3 -2.52 -18.40 -6.77
N TYR A 4 -1.47 -17.61 -6.55
CA TYR A 4 -0.32 -18.04 -5.77
C TYR A 4 -0.70 -18.23 -4.30
N LEU A 5 -1.46 -17.29 -3.72
CA LEU A 5 -1.95 -17.44 -2.34
C LEU A 5 -3.00 -18.54 -2.21
N GLN A 6 -3.79 -18.79 -3.25
CA GLN A 6 -4.69 -19.95 -3.31
C GLN A 6 -3.90 -21.26 -3.26
N ASP A 7 -2.83 -21.38 -4.06
CA ASP A 7 -1.92 -22.53 -4.03
C ASP A 7 -1.26 -22.70 -2.66
N CYS A 8 -0.78 -21.62 -2.03
CA CYS A 8 -0.28 -21.68 -0.64
C CYS A 8 -1.32 -22.20 0.35
N ALA A 9 -2.58 -21.74 0.23
CA ALA A 9 -3.66 -22.22 1.09
C ALA A 9 -3.96 -23.72 0.86
N GLN A 10 -3.95 -24.17 -0.40
CA GLN A 10 -4.13 -25.58 -0.76
C GLN A 10 -2.99 -26.45 -0.21
N GLN A 11 -1.73 -26.01 -0.34
CA GLN A 11 -0.57 -26.69 0.23
C GLN A 11 -0.63 -26.76 1.76
N ALA A 12 -1.27 -25.77 2.41
CA ALA A 12 -1.57 -25.77 3.84
C ALA A 12 -2.82 -26.61 4.21
N GLY A 13 -3.39 -27.37 3.27
CA GLY A 13 -4.53 -28.25 3.49
C GLY A 13 -5.88 -27.51 3.61
N GLN A 14 -5.97 -26.26 3.19
CA GLN A 14 -7.23 -25.51 3.16
C GLN A 14 -7.96 -25.73 1.84
N GLU A 15 -9.26 -26.00 1.92
CA GLU A 15 -10.14 -25.86 0.76
C GLU A 15 -10.22 -24.38 0.38
N SER A 16 -10.10 -24.08 -0.91
CA SER A 16 -10.13 -22.72 -1.42
C SER A 16 -10.87 -22.64 -2.75
N ARG A 17 -11.57 -21.53 -2.94
CA ARG A 17 -12.31 -21.20 -4.16
C ARG A 17 -11.86 -19.83 -4.65
N PHE A 18 -11.81 -19.67 -5.96
CA PHE A 18 -11.57 -18.37 -6.59
C PHE A 18 -12.92 -17.76 -6.98
N ILE A 19 -13.11 -16.49 -6.69
CA ILE A 19 -14.32 -15.73 -7.05
C ILE A 19 -13.93 -14.28 -7.34
N TYR A 20 -14.62 -13.65 -8.29
CA TYR A 20 -14.49 -12.23 -8.56
C TYR A 20 -15.30 -11.42 -7.52
N ILE A 21 -14.93 -10.16 -7.28
CA ILE A 21 -15.61 -9.35 -6.25
C ILE A 21 -17.06 -9.05 -6.65
N GLU A 22 -17.28 -8.81 -7.94
CA GLU A 22 -18.58 -8.56 -8.56
C GLU A 22 -19.53 -9.77 -8.51
N ASP A 23 -18.99 -10.97 -8.30
CA ASP A 23 -19.75 -12.22 -8.22
C ASP A 23 -20.13 -12.59 -6.78
N LEU A 24 -19.68 -11.83 -5.78
CA LEU A 24 -20.03 -12.08 -4.38
C LEU A 24 -21.52 -11.85 -4.16
N GLY A 25 -22.19 -12.88 -3.65
CA GLY A 25 -23.59 -12.80 -3.26
C GLY A 25 -23.77 -12.11 -1.90
N LEU A 26 -24.95 -11.51 -1.71
CA LEU A 26 -25.39 -10.98 -0.42
C LEU A 26 -26.57 -11.80 0.10
N GLY A 27 -26.27 -12.74 1.00
CA GLY A 27 -27.25 -13.63 1.60
C GLY A 27 -28.12 -12.95 2.67
N VAL A 28 -29.17 -13.67 3.08
CA VAL A 28 -30.10 -13.22 4.13
C VAL A 28 -29.35 -12.89 5.42
N GLY A 29 -29.64 -11.73 5.99
CA GLY A 29 -28.99 -11.25 7.21
C GLY A 29 -27.62 -10.60 6.98
N GLY A 30 -27.22 -10.36 5.72
CA GLY A 30 -26.03 -9.60 5.37
C GLY A 30 -24.73 -10.42 5.49
N VAL A 31 -24.77 -11.68 5.06
CA VAL A 31 -23.59 -12.55 4.93
C VAL A 31 -23.12 -12.55 3.48
N LEU A 32 -21.82 -12.60 3.26
CA LEU A 32 -21.28 -12.80 1.92
C LEU A 32 -21.40 -14.28 1.52
N THR A 33 -21.79 -14.54 0.28
CA THR A 33 -21.92 -15.89 -0.27
C THR A 33 -21.14 -16.06 -1.57
N ASP A 34 -20.77 -17.30 -1.88
CA ASP A 34 -20.21 -17.66 -3.18
C ASP A 34 -21.31 -17.95 -4.23
N LEU A 35 -20.90 -18.36 -5.43
CA LEU A 35 -21.79 -18.66 -6.57
C LEU A 35 -22.78 -19.80 -6.30
N ASP A 36 -22.52 -20.63 -5.30
CA ASP A 36 -23.35 -21.78 -4.90
C ASP A 36 -24.11 -21.47 -3.58
N ASP A 37 -24.26 -20.19 -3.23
CA ASP A 37 -24.89 -19.69 -2.01
C ASP A 37 -24.26 -20.17 -0.70
N ASN A 38 -23.01 -20.66 -0.73
CA ASN A 38 -22.30 -21.03 0.50
C ASN A 38 -21.81 -19.77 1.21
N VAL A 39 -22.03 -19.69 2.52
CA VAL A 39 -21.56 -18.57 3.34
C VAL A 39 -20.04 -18.55 3.39
N ILE A 40 -19.47 -17.42 3.02
CA ILE A 40 -18.03 -17.17 3.07
C ILE A 40 -17.65 -16.85 4.51
N GLN A 41 -16.78 -17.67 5.11
CA GLN A 41 -16.30 -17.45 6.49
C GLN A 41 -14.92 -16.79 6.53
N ARG A 42 -14.08 -17.05 5.54
CA ARG A 42 -12.71 -16.51 5.42
C ARG A 42 -12.44 -16.15 3.98
N ALA A 43 -11.76 -15.03 3.75
CA ALA A 43 -11.47 -14.58 2.41
C ALA A 43 -10.13 -13.84 2.33
N PHE A 44 -9.38 -14.13 1.27
CA PHE A 44 -8.29 -13.29 0.81
C PHE A 44 -8.73 -12.48 -0.41
N LYS A 45 -8.24 -11.23 -0.54
CA LYS A 45 -8.59 -10.36 -1.66
C LYS A 45 -7.44 -9.46 -2.09
N LEU A 46 -7.37 -9.20 -3.40
CA LEU A 46 -6.48 -8.18 -3.98
C LEU A 46 -7.17 -6.79 -4.05
N TYR A 47 -8.50 -6.78 -4.17
CA TYR A 47 -9.30 -5.56 -4.30
C TYR A 47 -9.07 -4.59 -3.12
N PRO A 48 -8.76 -3.31 -3.30
CA PRO A 48 -8.35 -2.42 -2.22
C PRO A 48 -9.34 -2.33 -1.04
N LEU A 49 -8.84 -2.28 0.20
CA LEU A 49 -9.71 -2.32 1.38
C LEU A 49 -10.49 -0.99 1.52
N GLU A 50 -9.82 0.10 1.22
CA GLU A 50 -10.39 1.45 1.14
C GLU A 50 -11.48 1.58 0.07
N TRP A 51 -11.47 0.73 -0.96
CA TRP A 51 -12.55 0.68 -1.95
C TRP A 51 -13.73 -0.13 -1.40
N MET A 52 -13.47 -1.32 -0.84
CA MET A 52 -14.54 -2.10 -0.17
C MET A 52 -15.27 -1.30 0.91
N MET A 53 -14.56 -0.44 1.64
CA MET A 53 -15.16 0.42 2.67
C MET A 53 -16.05 1.53 2.10
N ARG A 54 -15.83 1.93 0.84
CA ARG A 54 -16.57 3.00 0.15
C ARG A 54 -17.70 2.46 -0.73
N ASP A 55 -17.66 1.19 -1.10
CA ASP A 55 -18.74 0.51 -1.82
C ASP A 55 -20.05 0.54 -1.02
N ASP A 56 -21.19 0.43 -1.71
CA ASP A 56 -22.54 0.47 -1.09
C ASP A 56 -22.71 -0.55 0.04
N ASN A 57 -22.05 -1.71 -0.08
CA ASN A 57 -22.06 -2.79 0.90
C ASN A 57 -20.96 -2.69 1.96
N GLY A 58 -20.10 -1.68 1.90
CA GLY A 58 -19.01 -1.44 2.86
C GLY A 58 -19.41 -1.43 4.34
N PRO A 59 -20.59 -0.91 4.73
CA PRO A 59 -21.07 -0.98 6.12
C PRO A 59 -21.19 -2.41 6.69
N LEU A 60 -21.29 -3.43 5.83
CA LEU A 60 -21.33 -4.83 6.27
C LEU A 60 -20.00 -5.31 6.88
N LEU A 61 -18.87 -4.73 6.45
CA LEU A 61 -17.55 -5.05 7.00
C LEU A 61 -17.48 -4.80 8.51
N CYS A 62 -18.24 -3.82 9.02
CA CYS A 62 -18.35 -3.51 10.44
C CYS A 62 -19.03 -4.62 11.26
N LYS A 63 -19.79 -5.52 10.61
CA LYS A 63 -20.41 -6.67 11.27
C LYS A 63 -19.42 -7.80 11.58
N ARG A 64 -18.21 -7.76 10.98
CA ARG A 64 -17.10 -8.71 11.23
C ARG A 64 -17.52 -10.17 11.17
N ARG A 65 -18.34 -10.53 10.18
CA ARG A 65 -18.83 -11.90 10.01
C ARG A 65 -17.78 -12.80 9.36
N GLU A 66 -16.98 -12.22 8.50
CA GLU A 66 -15.90 -12.87 7.77
C GLU A 66 -14.53 -12.57 8.40
N GLN A 67 -13.62 -13.55 8.33
CA GLN A 67 -12.21 -13.36 8.65
C GLN A 67 -11.46 -13.00 7.38
N TRP A 68 -11.15 -11.70 7.24
CA TRP A 68 -10.39 -11.19 6.11
C TRP A 68 -8.89 -11.40 6.31
N VAL A 69 -8.24 -11.85 5.24
CA VAL A 69 -6.79 -11.83 5.06
C VAL A 69 -6.49 -10.85 3.92
N GLU A 70 -5.93 -9.69 4.16
CA GLU A 70 -5.51 -9.12 5.45
C GLU A 70 -6.68 -8.63 6.33
N PRO A 71 -6.53 -8.61 7.66
CA PRO A 71 -7.59 -8.16 8.55
C PRO A 71 -7.83 -6.65 8.41
N LEU A 72 -9.06 -6.21 8.69
CA LEU A 72 -9.52 -4.84 8.42
C LEU A 72 -8.65 -3.75 9.05
N TRP A 73 -8.02 -4.01 10.20
CA TRP A 73 -7.17 -3.05 10.90
C TRP A 73 -5.87 -2.74 10.13
N LYS A 74 -5.44 -3.61 9.19
CA LYS A 74 -4.30 -3.30 8.31
C LYS A 74 -4.56 -2.12 7.38
N SER A 75 -5.82 -1.65 7.25
CA SER A 75 -6.12 -0.36 6.58
C SER A 75 -5.34 0.80 7.18
N ILE A 76 -5.16 0.80 8.51
CA ILE A 76 -4.39 1.82 9.23
C ILE A 76 -2.91 1.75 8.84
N LEU A 77 -2.34 0.54 8.74
CA LEU A 77 -0.94 0.36 8.37
C LEU A 77 -0.66 0.73 6.91
N SER A 78 -1.63 0.51 6.02
CA SER A 78 -1.52 0.88 4.59
C SER A 78 -1.76 2.36 4.31
N ASN A 79 -2.21 3.13 5.30
CA ASN A 79 -2.55 4.54 5.15
C ASN A 79 -1.32 5.42 5.44
N LYS A 80 -0.92 6.27 4.48
CA LYS A 80 0.27 7.13 4.62
C LYS A 80 0.11 8.24 5.67
N GLY A 81 -1.11 8.50 6.13
CA GLY A 81 -1.39 9.32 7.31
C GLY A 81 -0.75 8.80 8.59
N LEU A 82 -0.38 7.52 8.63
CA LEU A 82 0.43 6.97 9.72
C LEU A 82 1.85 7.57 9.76
N MET A 83 2.41 8.01 8.62
CA MET A 83 3.79 8.52 8.55
C MET A 83 4.01 9.81 9.35
N PRO A 84 3.18 10.89 9.21
CA PRO A 84 3.26 12.05 10.09
C PRO A 84 3.11 11.70 11.57
N LEU A 85 2.24 10.74 11.91
CA LEU A 85 2.05 10.33 13.30
C LEU A 85 3.30 9.61 13.84
N LEU A 86 3.85 8.65 13.10
CA LEU A 86 5.09 7.97 13.47
C LEU A 86 6.24 8.97 13.68
N TRP A 87 6.38 9.97 12.80
CA TRP A 87 7.41 10.99 12.95
C TRP A 87 7.24 11.82 14.24
N ARG A 88 6.00 12.17 14.61
CA ARG A 88 5.73 12.92 15.85
C ARG A 88 6.07 12.11 17.10
N PHE A 89 5.73 10.81 17.11
CA PHE A 89 5.99 9.95 18.25
C PHE A 89 7.45 9.52 18.35
N PHE A 90 8.16 9.43 17.22
CA PHE A 90 9.53 8.94 17.16
C PHE A 90 10.44 9.86 16.30
N PRO A 91 10.60 11.15 16.68
CA PRO A 91 11.39 12.09 15.91
C PRO A 91 12.86 11.66 15.87
N GLY A 92 13.48 11.72 14.69
CA GLY A 92 14.89 11.36 14.50
C GLY A 92 15.16 9.85 14.46
N HIS A 93 14.12 9.00 14.43
CA HIS A 93 14.31 7.56 14.24
C HIS A 93 15.01 7.29 12.89
N PRO A 94 16.05 6.45 12.82
CA PRO A 94 16.90 6.29 11.62
C PRO A 94 16.16 5.78 10.38
N ASN A 95 15.04 5.06 10.58
CA ASN A 95 14.21 4.53 9.50
C ASN A 95 12.99 5.40 9.16
N LEU A 96 12.86 6.60 9.74
CA LEU A 96 11.75 7.51 9.46
C LEU A 96 12.25 8.78 8.78
N LEU A 97 11.42 9.29 7.86
CA LEU A 97 11.60 10.60 7.23
C LEU A 97 10.61 11.60 7.84
N ALA A 98 11.04 12.85 7.99
CA ALA A 98 10.18 13.93 8.47
C ALA A 98 8.92 14.02 7.61
N SER A 99 7.75 13.97 8.24
CA SER A 99 6.46 13.90 7.55
C SER A 99 5.41 14.75 8.28
N TRP A 100 4.48 15.36 7.54
CA TRP A 100 3.41 16.21 8.06
C TRP A 100 2.14 16.11 7.22
N PHE A 101 0.98 16.47 7.79
CA PHE A 101 -0.25 16.56 7.01
C PHE A 101 -0.31 17.87 6.22
N GLU A 102 -1.10 17.87 5.15
CA GLU A 102 -1.46 19.13 4.48
C GLU A 102 -2.05 20.16 5.45
N GLY A 103 -1.65 21.42 5.29
CA GLY A 103 -2.06 22.52 6.16
C GLY A 103 -1.26 22.65 7.46
N GLU A 104 -0.39 21.70 7.78
CA GLU A 104 0.48 21.79 8.95
C GLU A 104 1.81 22.50 8.64
N LYS A 105 2.49 22.95 9.71
CA LYS A 105 3.84 23.49 9.58
C LYS A 105 4.78 22.40 9.05
N SER A 106 5.52 22.75 8.00
CA SER A 106 6.59 21.92 7.45
C SER A 106 7.56 21.44 8.53
N GLN A 107 7.98 20.18 8.43
CA GLN A 107 8.90 19.52 9.36
C GLN A 107 10.32 19.41 8.79
N ILE A 108 10.58 20.05 7.64
CA ILE A 108 11.90 20.14 6.99
C ILE A 108 12.44 21.56 7.09
N ALA A 109 13.75 21.71 6.92
CA ALA A 109 14.39 23.01 6.86
C ALA A 109 14.06 23.74 5.55
N ALA A 110 14.18 25.08 5.56
CA ALA A 110 14.01 25.86 4.34
C ALA A 110 15.07 25.45 3.30
N GLY A 111 14.64 25.22 2.05
CA GLY A 111 15.51 24.77 0.98
C GLY A 111 15.66 23.26 0.85
N GLU A 112 15.04 22.47 1.73
CA GLU A 112 15.01 21.01 1.58
C GLU A 112 13.90 20.58 0.61
N SER A 113 14.17 19.50 -0.14
CA SER A 113 13.21 18.92 -1.07
C SER A 113 12.19 18.05 -0.33
N TYR A 114 10.99 17.92 -0.89
CA TYR A 114 9.92 17.15 -0.27
C TYR A 114 9.01 16.50 -1.30
N VAL A 115 8.16 15.59 -0.83
CA VAL A 115 7.21 14.85 -1.67
C VAL A 115 5.81 15.01 -1.11
N ARG A 116 4.85 15.35 -1.97
CA ARG A 116 3.41 15.29 -1.67
C ARG A 116 2.87 13.94 -2.13
N LYS A 117 2.10 13.28 -1.27
CA LYS A 117 1.53 11.95 -1.52
C LYS A 117 0.11 11.87 -0.95
N PRO A 118 -0.85 11.24 -1.64
CA PRO A 118 -2.17 11.00 -1.06
C PRO A 118 -2.11 9.92 0.05
N ILE A 119 -2.98 10.04 1.07
CA ILE A 119 -3.03 9.11 2.20
C ILE A 119 -3.33 7.68 1.76
N TYR A 120 -4.22 7.52 0.78
CA TYR A 120 -4.46 6.30 0.05
C TYR A 120 -3.98 6.50 -1.37
N SER A 121 -2.99 5.72 -1.77
CA SER A 121 -2.56 5.61 -3.16
C SER A 121 -1.67 4.39 -3.32
N ARG A 122 -1.57 3.90 -4.54
CA ARG A 122 -0.78 2.72 -4.90
C ARG A 122 0.17 3.09 -6.03
N GLU A 123 1.29 2.37 -6.13
CA GLU A 123 2.17 2.39 -7.31
C GLU A 123 2.65 3.78 -7.78
N GLY A 124 2.87 4.71 -6.83
CA GLY A 124 3.32 6.07 -7.14
C GLY A 124 2.20 7.02 -7.61
N GLY A 125 0.94 6.58 -7.63
CA GLY A 125 -0.20 7.39 -8.06
C GLY A 125 -0.31 8.72 -7.33
N ASN A 126 -0.42 9.80 -8.12
CA ASN A 126 -0.53 11.20 -7.69
C ASN A 126 0.61 11.71 -6.79
N VAL A 127 1.77 11.05 -6.84
CA VAL A 127 2.97 11.53 -6.15
C VAL A 127 3.55 12.73 -6.90
N THR A 128 3.96 13.75 -6.17
CA THR A 128 4.67 14.92 -6.73
C THR A 128 5.89 15.23 -5.89
N ILE A 129 7.04 15.35 -6.54
CA ILE A 129 8.31 15.71 -5.90
C ILE A 129 8.58 17.19 -6.13
N PHE A 130 8.96 17.90 -5.07
CA PHE A 130 9.30 19.31 -5.08
C PHE A 130 10.75 19.52 -4.68
N ASP A 131 11.43 20.45 -5.34
CA ASP A 131 12.75 20.92 -4.92
C ASP A 131 12.65 21.88 -3.72
N GLY A 132 13.80 22.34 -3.24
CA GLY A 132 13.90 23.31 -2.14
C GLY A 132 13.35 24.70 -2.45
N GLN A 133 12.99 24.98 -3.70
CA GLN A 133 12.41 26.22 -4.18
C GLN A 133 10.91 26.08 -4.48
N ASN A 134 10.30 24.93 -4.15
CA ASN A 134 8.91 24.57 -4.43
C ASN A 134 8.58 24.38 -5.92
N ASN A 135 9.58 24.15 -6.78
CA ASN A 135 9.31 23.74 -8.16
C ASN A 135 9.03 22.24 -8.21
N VAL A 136 8.14 21.84 -9.12
CA VAL A 136 7.87 20.42 -9.38
C VAL A 136 9.07 19.82 -10.13
N VAL A 137 9.68 18.78 -9.55
CA VAL A 137 10.80 18.02 -10.11
C VAL A 137 10.30 16.83 -10.90
N ASP A 138 9.31 16.12 -10.36
CA ASP A 138 8.70 14.94 -10.99
C ASP A 138 7.26 14.79 -10.49
N HIS A 139 6.42 14.18 -11.31
CA HIS A 139 5.02 13.93 -11.01
C HIS A 139 4.53 12.68 -11.71
N ALA A 140 3.77 11.87 -10.99
CA ALA A 140 3.03 10.75 -11.55
C ALA A 140 1.52 11.01 -11.47
N ASP A 141 0.82 10.72 -12.57
CA ASP A 141 -0.63 10.75 -12.64
C ASP A 141 -1.27 9.64 -11.79
N GLY A 142 -2.58 9.66 -11.63
CA GLY A 142 -3.35 8.61 -10.95
C GLY A 142 -4.74 9.08 -10.51
N ASP A 143 -5.51 8.16 -9.94
CA ASP A 143 -6.92 8.34 -9.59
C ASP A 143 -7.14 8.71 -8.11
N TYR A 144 -6.09 9.17 -7.42
CA TYR A 144 -6.10 9.50 -5.98
C TYR A 144 -5.98 11.01 -5.71
N ALA A 145 -6.24 11.86 -6.71
CA ALA A 145 -6.07 13.31 -6.58
C ALA A 145 -6.98 13.94 -5.50
N ASP A 146 -8.13 13.32 -5.23
CA ASP A 146 -9.11 13.80 -4.25
C ASP A 146 -8.87 13.28 -2.82
N GLU A 147 -7.90 12.39 -2.63
CA GLU A 147 -7.56 11.87 -1.30
C GLU A 147 -6.80 12.94 -0.49
N PRO A 148 -6.99 13.02 0.83
CA PRO A 148 -6.19 13.90 1.67
C PRO A 148 -4.69 13.68 1.48
N MET A 149 -3.90 14.75 1.56
CA MET A 149 -2.47 14.70 1.26
C MET A 149 -1.61 14.70 2.52
N ILE A 150 -0.48 13.99 2.44
CA ILE A 150 0.65 14.16 3.35
C ILE A 150 1.86 14.66 2.58
N TYR A 151 2.77 15.28 3.32
CA TYR A 151 4.06 15.73 2.83
C TYR A 151 5.15 15.00 3.61
N GLN A 152 6.27 14.72 2.95
CA GLN A 152 7.39 13.98 3.52
C GLN A 152 8.70 14.52 2.95
N ALA A 153 9.75 14.58 3.77
CA ALA A 153 11.11 14.90 3.33
C ALA A 153 11.51 13.98 2.17
N PHE A 154 12.08 14.57 1.11
CA PHE A 154 12.49 13.79 -0.05
C PHE A 154 13.87 13.18 0.20
N GLN A 155 13.92 11.86 0.10
CA GLN A 155 15.16 11.11 0.03
C GLN A 155 15.20 10.40 -1.33
N PRO A 156 16.12 10.78 -2.24
CA PRO A 156 16.21 10.10 -3.52
C PRO A 156 16.66 8.66 -3.32
N LEU A 157 16.09 7.76 -4.12
CA LEU A 157 16.58 6.39 -4.20
C LEU A 157 18.03 6.37 -4.72
N PRO A 158 18.86 5.41 -4.28
CA PRO A 158 20.19 5.25 -4.86
C PRO A 158 20.06 4.99 -6.35
N ARG A 159 20.90 5.68 -7.14
CA ARG A 159 20.95 5.53 -8.59
C ARG A 159 22.15 4.65 -8.98
N PHE A 160 21.87 3.54 -9.64
CA PHE A 160 22.87 2.66 -10.23
C PHE A 160 22.74 2.72 -11.76
N GLY A 161 23.75 3.29 -12.42
CA GLY A 161 23.65 3.63 -13.84
C GLY A 161 22.50 4.61 -14.08
N ASP A 162 21.50 4.19 -14.84
CA ASP A 162 20.31 4.98 -15.15
C ASP A 162 19.07 4.56 -14.36
N SER A 163 19.22 3.65 -13.39
CA SER A 163 18.10 3.12 -12.61
C SER A 163 18.12 3.62 -11.15
N TYR A 164 16.99 4.16 -10.70
CA TYR A 164 16.68 4.40 -9.30
C TYR A 164 16.18 3.11 -8.66
N THR A 165 16.84 2.68 -7.58
CA THR A 165 16.68 1.33 -7.03
C THR A 165 15.98 1.34 -5.68
N LEU A 166 14.89 0.59 -5.58
CA LEU A 166 14.08 0.40 -4.38
C LEU A 166 14.23 -1.03 -3.87
N ILE A 167 14.37 -1.19 -2.55
CA ILE A 167 14.26 -2.47 -1.87
C ILE A 167 12.84 -2.62 -1.33
N GLY A 168 12.19 -3.73 -1.67
CA GLY A 168 10.98 -4.21 -0.99
C GLY A 168 11.34 -5.33 -0.01
N SER A 169 10.80 -5.27 1.22
CA SER A 169 10.90 -6.34 2.22
C SER A 169 9.53 -6.96 2.43
N TRP A 170 9.45 -8.29 2.38
CA TRP A 170 8.23 -9.05 2.59
C TRP A 170 8.18 -9.55 4.02
N ILE A 171 7.09 -9.22 4.71
CA ILE A 171 6.80 -9.69 6.07
C ILE A 171 5.67 -10.72 6.00
N VAL A 172 5.87 -11.90 6.58
CA VAL A 172 4.82 -12.90 6.80
C VAL A 172 4.61 -13.00 8.31
N ASP A 173 3.38 -12.76 8.75
CA ASP A 173 3.04 -12.55 10.16
C ASP A 173 3.84 -11.39 10.77
N ASP A 174 4.87 -11.69 11.56
CA ASP A 174 5.78 -10.75 12.21
C ASP A 174 7.25 -10.91 11.79
N GLU A 175 7.55 -11.80 10.83
CA GLU A 175 8.92 -12.10 10.39
C GLU A 175 9.20 -11.62 8.96
N ALA A 176 10.40 -11.09 8.74
CA ALA A 176 10.89 -10.78 7.39
C ALA A 176 11.30 -12.07 6.67
N CYS A 177 10.61 -12.39 5.59
CA CYS A 177 10.75 -13.68 4.89
C CYS A 177 11.30 -13.57 3.47
N GLY A 178 11.46 -12.35 2.95
CA GLY A 178 11.99 -12.17 1.60
C GLY A 178 12.27 -10.72 1.27
N MET A 179 13.05 -10.51 0.22
CA MET A 179 13.30 -9.19 -0.33
C MET A 179 13.14 -9.20 -1.85
N GLY A 180 12.87 -8.04 -2.42
CA GLY A 180 12.84 -7.81 -3.86
C GLY A 180 13.51 -6.50 -4.18
N ILE A 181 14.02 -6.39 -5.41
CA ILE A 181 14.60 -5.15 -5.93
C ILE A 181 13.74 -4.66 -7.09
N ARG A 182 13.33 -3.40 -7.03
CA ARG A 182 12.63 -2.72 -8.13
C ARG A 182 13.47 -1.58 -8.65
N GLU A 183 13.50 -1.44 -9.97
CA GLU A 183 14.22 -0.36 -10.65
C GLU A 183 13.33 0.41 -11.61
N ASP A 184 13.44 1.73 -11.55
CA ASP A 184 12.80 2.66 -12.48
C ASP A 184 13.82 3.66 -13.03
N ASN A 185 13.59 4.20 -14.23
CA ASN A 185 14.43 5.25 -14.80
C ASN A 185 13.96 6.67 -14.37
N THR A 186 12.87 6.75 -13.61
CA THR A 186 12.32 7.97 -13.00
C THR A 186 12.44 7.93 -11.47
N LEU A 187 12.28 9.08 -10.80
CA LEU A 187 12.41 9.17 -9.34
C LEU A 187 11.24 8.49 -8.60
N ILE A 188 10.09 8.37 -9.27
CA ILE A 188 8.89 7.75 -8.72
C ILE A 188 8.79 6.32 -9.24
N THR A 189 8.95 5.34 -8.35
CA THR A 189 8.66 3.93 -8.66
C THR A 189 7.17 3.74 -8.95
N LYS A 190 6.88 3.05 -10.06
CA LYS A 190 5.54 2.81 -10.63
C LYS A 190 5.23 1.32 -10.66
N ASP A 191 4.01 0.97 -11.07
CA ASP A 191 3.67 -0.44 -11.29
C ASP A 191 4.50 -1.07 -12.41
N THR A 192 4.79 -0.29 -13.45
CA THR A 192 5.61 -0.68 -14.60
C THR A 192 7.11 -0.79 -14.29
N SER A 193 7.54 -0.43 -13.07
CA SER A 193 8.95 -0.57 -12.66
C SER A 193 9.37 -2.03 -12.65
N ARG A 194 10.57 -2.28 -13.14
CA ARG A 194 11.11 -3.62 -13.39
C ARG A 194 11.45 -4.30 -12.08
N PHE A 195 11.16 -5.60 -11.98
CA PHE A 195 11.71 -6.43 -10.92
C PHE A 195 13.10 -6.93 -11.35
N VAL A 196 14.10 -6.73 -10.50
CA VAL A 196 15.50 -7.06 -10.79
C VAL A 196 15.88 -8.34 -10.06
N PRO A 197 16.40 -9.36 -10.78
CA PRO A 197 16.96 -10.54 -10.14
C PRO A 197 18.10 -10.15 -9.20
N HIS A 198 18.13 -10.76 -8.02
CA HIS A 198 19.19 -10.55 -7.05
C HIS A 198 19.57 -11.88 -6.42
N TYR A 199 20.76 -11.90 -5.81
CA TYR A 199 21.23 -13.00 -5.00
C TYR A 199 22.03 -12.42 -3.84
N ILE A 200 22.11 -13.14 -2.73
CA ILE A 200 22.92 -12.76 -1.58
C ILE A 200 24.24 -13.52 -1.69
N ALA A 201 25.34 -12.78 -1.85
CA ALA A 201 26.68 -13.35 -1.76
C ALA A 201 27.06 -13.47 -0.27
N GLY A 202 27.51 -14.65 0.14
CA GLY A 202 28.02 -14.92 1.49
C GLY A 202 29.43 -14.40 1.71
#